data_AF-G4RD94-F1
#
_entry.id   AF-G4RD94-F1
#
_cell.length_a   1.000
_cell.length_b   1.000
_cell.length_c   1.000
_cell.angle_alpha   90.00
_cell.angle_beta   90.00
_cell.angle_gamma   90.00
#
_symmetry.space_group_name_H-M   'P 1'
#
loop_
_entity.id
_entity.type
_entity.pdbx_description
1 polymer ?
#
loop_
_entity_poly.entity_id
_entity_poly.type
_entity_poly.pdbx_seq_one_letter_code
_entity_poly.pdbx_strand_id
1 'polypeptide(L)' 'MTARVRRLKGQIEGIERALEAEKPCAEILRQLASARGAMSGLTAEVMEDHLREHVLEAQTDALRNTGGQELIEIIRTYMK' A
#
# COMPACT_ATOMS: atom_id res chain seq x y z
N MET A 1 -4.08 2.29 10.38
CA MET A 1 -3.88 1.37 9.24
C MET A 1 -4.94 0.28 9.03
N THR A 2 -5.36 -0.51 10.04
CA THR A 2 -6.26 -1.68 9.85
C THR A 2 -7.60 -1.38 9.15
N ALA A 3 -8.17 -0.19 9.36
CA ALA A 3 -9.39 0.26 8.66
C ALA A 3 -9.20 0.36 7.12
N ARG A 4 -8.01 0.74 6.64
CA ARG A 4 -7.70 0.80 5.21
C ARG A 4 -7.58 -0.60 4.60
N VAL A 5 -6.97 -1.53 5.33
CA VAL A 5 -6.89 -2.94 4.91
C VAL A 5 -8.29 -3.54 4.78
N ARG A 6 -9.19 -3.27 5.75
CA ARG A 6 -10.59 -3.70 5.68
C ARG A 6 -11.33 -3.11 4.46
N ARG A 7 -11.08 -1.84 4.14
CA ARG A 7 -11.63 -1.20 2.94
C ARG A 7 -11.13 -1.86 1.65
N LEU A 8 -9.81 -2.11 1.56
CA LEU A 8 -9.21 -2.81 0.42
C LEU A 8 -9.80 -4.21 0.24
N LYS A 9 -9.95 -4.98 1.33
CA LYS A 9 -10.62 -6.29 1.29
C LYS A 9 -12.01 -6.19 0.65
N GLY A 10 -12.83 -5.23 1.09
CA GLY A 10 -14.16 -5.03 0.49
C GLY A 10 -14.13 -4.61 -0.98
N GLN A 11 -13.10 -3.87 -1.42
CA GLN A 11 -12.91 -3.56 -2.84
C GLN A 11 -12.55 -4.82 -3.66
N ILE A 12 -11.67 -5.68 -3.14
CA ILE A 12 -11.30 -6.94 -3.80
C ILE A 12 -12.51 -7.87 -3.92
N GLU A 13 -13.27 -8.06 -2.84
CA GLU A 13 -14.52 -8.83 -2.87
C GLU A 13 -15.55 -8.22 -3.84
N GLY A 14 -15.57 -6.89 -3.97
CA GLY A 14 -16.41 -6.20 -4.95
C GLY A 14 -16.03 -6.50 -6.40
N ILE A 15 -14.73 -6.57 -6.68
CA ILE A 15 -14.20 -6.93 -8.01
C ILE A 15 -14.53 -8.39 -8.35
N GLU A 16 -14.34 -9.29 -7.39
CA GLU A 16 -14.68 -10.71 -7.54
C GLU A 16 -16.16 -10.89 -7.92
N ARG A 17 -17.08 -10.29 -7.15
CA ARG A 17 -18.51 -10.32 -7.47
C ARG A 17 -18.84 -9.71 -8.84
N ALA A 18 -18.14 -8.66 -9.25
CA ALA A 18 -18.36 -8.03 -10.55
C ALA A 18 -17.90 -8.94 -11.71
N LEU A 19 -16.81 -9.68 -11.52
CA LEU A 19 -16.33 -10.69 -12.48
C LEU A 19 -17.31 -11.87 -12.57
N GLU A 20 -17.74 -12.42 -11.42
CA GLU A 20 -18.72 -13.53 -11.37
C GLU A 20 -20.06 -13.16 -12.01
N ALA A 21 -20.48 -11.91 -11.86
CA ALA A 21 -21.71 -11.39 -12.46
C ALA A 21 -21.53 -10.91 -13.92
N GLU A 22 -20.37 -11.20 -14.55
CA GLU A 22 -20.02 -10.82 -15.93
C GLU A 22 -20.30 -9.34 -16.24
N LYS A 23 -19.97 -8.44 -15.30
CA LYS A 23 -20.18 -7.01 -15.47
C LYS A 23 -19.35 -6.45 -16.64
N PRO A 24 -19.77 -5.33 -17.25
CA PRO A 24 -19.00 -4.69 -18.32
C PRO A 24 -17.56 -4.39 -17.90
N CYS A 25 -16.60 -4.66 -18.79
CA CYS A 25 -15.16 -4.48 -18.49
C CYS A 25 -14.82 -3.07 -17.98
N ALA A 26 -15.50 -2.04 -18.48
CA ALA A 26 -15.31 -0.67 -18.02
C ALA A 26 -15.61 -0.47 -16.52
N GLU A 27 -16.57 -1.21 -15.97
CA GLU A 27 -16.90 -1.18 -14.53
C GLU A 27 -15.82 -1.86 -13.69
N ILE A 28 -15.40 -3.05 -14.12
CA ILE A 28 -14.32 -3.81 -13.48
C ILE A 28 -13.02 -2.99 -13.47
N LEU A 29 -12.68 -2.34 -14.60
CA LEU A 29 -11.51 -1.46 -14.71
C LEU A 29 -11.57 -0.27 -13.74
N ARG A 30 -12.75 0.33 -13.53
CA ARG A 30 -12.90 1.41 -12.53
C ARG A 30 -12.68 0.91 -11.11
N GLN A 31 -13.20 -0.26 -10.78
CA GLN A 31 -13.00 -0.87 -9.46
C GLN A 31 -11.52 -1.24 -9.22
N LEU A 32 -10.86 -1.84 -10.21
CA LEU A 32 -9.42 -2.14 -10.17
C LEU A 32 -8.58 -0.87 -9.99
N ALA A 33 -8.90 0.21 -10.73
CA ALA A 33 -8.22 1.48 -10.59
C ALA A 33 -8.39 2.07 -9.17
N SER A 34 -9.59 1.96 -8.61
CA SER A 34 -9.88 2.38 -7.23
C SER A 34 -9.10 1.57 -6.19
N ALA A 35 -9.05 0.25 -6.34
CA ALA A 35 -8.29 -0.64 -5.47
C ALA A 35 -6.78 -0.36 -5.54
N ARG A 36 -6.25 -0.15 -6.75
CA ARG A 36 -4.84 0.25 -6.96
C ARG A 36 -4.50 1.57 -6.26
N GLY A 37 -5.38 2.56 -6.36
CA GLY A 37 -5.21 3.85 -5.66
C GLY A 37 -5.20 3.70 -4.14
N ALA A 38 -6.14 2.89 -3.60
CA ALA A 38 -6.20 2.61 -2.17
C ALA A 38 -4.95 1.86 -1.67
N MET A 39 -4.44 0.90 -2.45
CA MET A 39 -3.20 0.18 -2.14
C MET A 39 -2.00 1.13 -2.12
N SER A 40 -1.88 1.99 -3.14
CA SER A 40 -0.80 2.99 -3.22
C SER A 40 -0.81 3.93 -2.03
N GLY A 41 -1.99 4.41 -1.61
CA GLY A 41 -2.13 5.25 -0.42
C GLY A 41 -1.78 4.52 0.88
N LEU A 42 -2.09 3.23 0.99
CA LEU A 42 -1.68 2.42 2.15
C LEU A 42 -0.15 2.26 2.18
N THR A 43 0.47 1.95 1.05
CA THR A 43 1.93 1.82 0.93
C THR A 43 2.64 3.11 1.37
N ALA A 44 2.17 4.27 0.91
CA ALA A 44 2.74 5.56 1.29
C ALA A 44 2.66 5.81 2.81
N GLU A 45 1.52 5.49 3.43
CA GLU A 45 1.34 5.63 4.89
C GLU A 45 2.31 4.71 5.67
N VAL A 46 2.47 3.44 5.26
CA VAL A 46 3.44 2.52 5.91
C VAL A 46 4.87 3.01 5.76
N MET A 47 5.24 3.53 4.58
CA MET A 47 6.57 4.09 4.36
C MET A 47 6.83 5.32 5.23
N GLU A 48 5.83 6.18 5.42
CA GLU A 48 5.93 7.34 6.30
C GLU A 48 6.14 6.91 7.75
N ASP A 49 5.33 5.96 8.25
CA ASP A 49 5.44 5.42 9.60
C ASP A 49 6.85 4.83 9.82
N HIS A 50 7.35 4.04 8.86
CA HIS A 50 8.71 3.47 8.91
C HIS A 50 9.79 4.56 8.95
N LEU A 51 9.67 5.59 8.12
CA LEU A 51 10.61 6.72 8.12
C LEU A 51 10.62 7.43 9.49
N ARG A 52 9.45 7.68 10.08
CA ARG A 52 9.35 8.34 11.38
C ARG A 52 9.95 7.47 12.49
N GLU A 53 9.48 6.24 12.62
CA GLU A 53 9.81 5.39 13.77
C GLU A 53 11.21 4.77 13.70
N HIS A 54 11.65 4.35 12.50
CA HIS A 54 12.89 3.58 12.34
C HIS A 54 14.06 4.40 11.79
N VAL A 55 13.85 5.66 11.39
CA VAL A 55 14.92 6.54 10.92
C VAL A 55 14.99 7.82 11.75
N LEU A 56 13.90 8.59 11.80
CA LEU A 56 13.90 9.89 12.49
C LEU A 56 13.97 9.74 14.01
N GLU A 57 13.25 8.77 14.57
CA GLU A 57 13.18 8.51 16.02
C GLU A 57 14.12 7.39 16.49
N ALA A 58 14.99 6.90 15.61
CA ALA A 58 15.92 5.82 15.94
C ALA A 58 16.89 6.20 17.08
N GLN A 59 16.97 5.35 18.09
CA GLN A 59 17.75 5.59 19.32
C GLN A 59 19.27 5.53 19.11
N THR A 60 19.73 4.87 18.04
CA THR A 60 21.16 4.74 17.72
C THR A 60 21.40 4.94 16.23
N ASP A 61 22.60 5.37 15.86
CA ASP A 61 22.98 5.52 14.45
C ASP A 61 22.96 4.18 13.70
N ALA A 62 23.27 3.06 14.38
CA ALA A 62 23.16 1.73 13.80
C ALA A 62 21.72 1.41 13.38
N LEU A 63 20.73 1.65 14.27
CA LEU A 63 19.32 1.43 13.96
C LEU A 63 18.83 2.38 12.85
N ARG A 64 19.24 3.66 12.89
CA ARG A 64 18.91 4.64 11.85
C ARG A 64 19.39 4.18 10.47
N ASN A 65 20.63 3.70 10.39
CA ASN A 65 21.21 3.23 9.13
C ASN A 65 20.48 1.99 8.59
N THR A 66 20.11 1.05 9.47
CA THR A 66 19.28 -0.10 9.09
C THR A 66 17.92 0.34 8.53
N GLY A 67 17.18 1.17 9.27
CA GLY A 67 15.86 1.64 8.84
C GLY A 67 15.92 2.43 7.52
N GLY A 68 16.97 3.24 7.33
CA GLY A 68 17.20 3.97 6.08
C GLY A 68 17.48 3.06 4.89
N GLN A 69 18.28 2.01 5.08
CA GLN A 69 18.59 1.03 4.03
C GLN A 69 17.35 0.24 3.62
N GLU A 70 16.54 -0.20 4.59
CA GLU A 70 15.25 -0.86 4.34
C GLU A 70 14.32 0.03 3.50
N LEU A 71 14.20 1.31 3.87
CA LEU A 71 13.36 2.25 3.14
C LEU A 71 13.85 2.47 1.69
N ILE A 72 15.17 2.56 1.47
CA ILE A 72 15.76 2.67 0.13
C ILE A 72 15.40 1.46 -0.75
N GLU A 73 15.45 0.26 -0.19
CA GLU A 73 15.11 -0.98 -0.91
C GLU A 73 13.63 -1.02 -1.31
N ILE A 74 12.74 -0.58 -0.42
CA ILE A 74 11.31 -0.51 -0.70
C ILE A 74 11.03 0.54 -1.78
N ILE A 75 11.61 1.75 -1.69
CA ILE A 75 11.44 2.81 -2.69
C ILE A 75 11.87 2.35 -4.08
N ARG A 76 13.01 1.65 -4.18
CA ARG A 76 13.50 1.09 -5.46
C ARG A 76 12.54 0.06 -6.05
N THR A 77 11.82 -0.68 -5.23
CA THR A 77 10.82 -1.66 -5.68
C THR A 77 9.54 -0.96 -6.14
N TYR A 78 9.15 0.14 -5.47
CA TYR A 78 7.93 0.88 -5.76
C TYR A 78 8.02 1.82 -6.97
N MET A 79 9.23 2.33 -7.29
CA MET A 79 9.46 3.21 -8.44
C MET A 79 9.87 2.47 -9.73
N LYS A 80 10.02 1.15 -9.68
CA LYS A 80 10.12 0.33 -10.90
C LYS A 80 8.74 0.11 -11.49
#